data_AF-A0A699UJV5-F1
#
_entry.id   AF-A0A699UJV5-F1
#
_cell.length_a   1.000
_cell.length_b   1.000
_cell.length_c   1.000
_cell.angle_alpha   90.00
_cell.angle_beta   90.00
_cell.angle_gamma   90.00
#
_symmetry.space_group_name_H-M   'P 1'
#
loop_
_entity.id
_entity.type
_entity.pdbx_description
1 polymer ?
#
loop_
_entity_poly.entity_id
_entity_poly.type
_entity_poly.pdbx_seq_one_letter_code
_entity_poly.pdbx_strand_id
1 'polypeptide(L)' 'MPVSIWKKLRLPTLNDMKMVLNLADRTISKPTGVAENVFVKVGKFYFPADFVILDFVADPRVPLILGRPFLSTAHT' A
#
# COMPACT_ATOMS: atom_id res chain seq x y z
N MET A 1 -1.30 -2.16 1.53
CA MET A 1 -2.62 -1.57 1.85
C MET A 1 -3.69 -2.66 1.75
N PRO A 2 -4.62 -2.77 2.71
CA PRO A 2 -5.69 -3.76 2.62
C PRO A 2 -6.71 -3.41 1.52
N VAL A 3 -7.24 -4.42 0.84
CA VAL A 3 -8.29 -4.27 -0.19
C VAL A 3 -9.48 -3.45 0.32
N SER A 4 -9.88 -3.65 1.58
CA SER A 4 -11.00 -2.94 2.19
C SER A 4 -10.79 -1.42 2.25
N ILE A 5 -9.56 -0.96 2.47
CA ILE A 5 -9.21 0.47 2.49
C ILE A 5 -9.16 1.02 1.06
N TRP A 6 -8.52 0.30 0.14
CA TRP A 6 -8.47 0.69 -1.28
C TRP A 6 -9.88 0.90 -1.86
N LYS A 7 -10.81 -0.03 -1.59
CA LYS A 7 -12.23 0.08 -1.99
C LYS A 7 -12.92 1.33 -1.41
N LYS A 8 -12.65 1.67 -0.15
CA LYS A 8 -13.21 2.88 0.49
C LYS A 8 -12.68 4.18 -0.12
N LEU A 9 -11.41 4.19 -0.52
CA LEU A 9 -10.77 5.35 -1.13
C LEU A 9 -11.17 5.58 -2.59
N ARG A 10 -11.87 4.62 -3.22
CA ARG A 10 -12.30 4.69 -4.63
C ARG A 10 -11.16 5.03 -5.58
N LEU A 11 -9.97 4.48 -5.30
CA LEU A 11 -8.76 4.72 -6.07
C LEU A 11 -8.84 4.06 -7.46
N PRO A 12 -7.97 4.48 -8.40
CA PRO A 12 -7.92 3.91 -9.75
C PRO A 12 -7.66 2.39 -9.77
N THR A 13 -7.77 1.83 -10.97
CA THR A 13 -7.59 0.42 -11.27
C THR A 13 -6.26 -0.11 -10.74
N LEU A 14 -6.30 -1.34 -10.22
CA LEU A 14 -5.08 -2.04 -9.83
C LEU A 14 -4.41 -2.62 -11.07
N ASN A 15 -3.10 -2.45 -11.14
CA ASN A 15 -2.28 -3.15 -12.12
C ASN A 15 -2.04 -4.58 -11.63
N ASP A 16 -2.25 -5.55 -12.51
CA ASP A 16 -1.87 -6.93 -12.24
C ASP A 16 -0.36 -7.02 -12.11
N MET A 17 0.12 -7.69 -11.08
CA MET A 17 1.54 -7.84 -10.82
C MET A 17 1.86 -9.27 -10.45
N LYS A 18 2.78 -9.86 -11.21
CA LYS A 18 3.34 -11.20 -10.92
C LYS A 18 4.43 -11.08 -9.87
N MET A 19 4.04 -10.92 -8.61
CA MET A 19 4.95 -11.02 -7.48
C MET A 19 4.34 -11.78 -6.30
N VAL A 20 5.19 -12.18 -5.37
CA VAL A 20 4.81 -12.76 -4.08
C VAL A 20 5.58 -12.03 -2.98
N LEU A 21 4.97 -11.94 -1.79
CA LEU A 21 5.56 -11.31 -0.62
C LEU A 21 5.77 -12.33 0.48
N ASN A 22 6.96 -12.31 1.08
CA ASN A 22 7.24 -13.01 2.33
C ASN A 22 6.94 -12.07 3.49
N LEU A 23 5.97 -12.43 4.31
CA LEU A 23 5.58 -11.67 5.49
C LEU A 23 6.46 -12.04 6.70
N ALA A 24 6.43 -11.21 7.74
CA ALA A 24 7.26 -11.39 8.94
C ALA A 24 6.91 -12.66 9.72
N ASP A 25 5.66 -13.13 9.61
CA ASP A 25 5.20 -14.41 10.15
C ASP A 25 5.57 -15.62 9.27
N ARG A 26 6.38 -15.39 8.23
CA ARG A 26 6.84 -16.39 7.24
C ARG A 26 5.74 -16.90 6.32
N THR A 27 4.56 -16.29 6.33
CA THR A 27 3.53 -16.61 5.33
C THR A 27 3.88 -15.97 3.99
N ILE A 28 3.50 -16.65 2.90
CA ILE A 28 3.65 -16.13 1.54
C ILE A 28 2.29 -15.57 1.12
N SER A 29 2.27 -14.30 0.74
CA SER A 29 1.06 -13.63 0.27
C SER A 29 1.20 -13.23 -1.20
N LYS A 30 0.13 -13.46 -1.98
CA LYS A 30 0.00 -12.96 -3.34
C LYS A 30 -0.81 -11.66 -3.31
N PRO A 31 -0.25 -10.52 -3.75
CA PRO A 31 -0.99 -9.29 -3.90
C PRO A 31 -2.19 -9.43 -4.83
N THR A 32 -3.24 -8.68 -4.55
CA THR A 32 -4.36 -8.45 -5.48
C THR A 32 -3.93 -7.59 -6.66
N GLY A 33 -2.95 -6.71 -6.45
CA GLY A 33 -2.37 -5.84 -7.48
C GLY A 33 -1.61 -4.68 -6.85
N VAL A 34 -1.19 -3.74 -7.68
CA VAL A 34 -0.54 -2.50 -7.24
C VAL A 34 -1.39 -1.31 -7.64
N ALA A 35 -1.60 -0.39 -6.70
CA ALA A 35 -2.15 0.93 -6.96
C ALA A 35 -0.97 1.90 -7.14
N GLU A 36 -0.77 2.37 -8.36
CA GLU A 36 0.34 3.27 -8.71
C GLU A 36 -0.06 4.74 -8.56
N ASN A 37 0.93 5.60 -8.29
CA ASN A 37 0.79 7.06 -8.26
C ASN A 37 -0.33 7.57 -7.33
N VAL A 38 -0.50 6.93 -6.16
CA VAL A 38 -1.44 7.38 -5.15
C VAL A 38 -0.82 8.54 -4.38
N PHE A 39 -1.46 9.70 -4.39
CA PHE A 39 -0.98 10.87 -3.65
C PHE A 39 -1.26 10.72 -2.14
N VAL A 40 -0.19 10.67 -1.35
CA VAL A 40 -0.24 10.63 0.11
C VAL A 40 0.06 12.00 0.67
N LYS A 41 -0.87 12.55 1.47
CA LYS A 41 -0.66 13.80 2.17
C LYS A 41 0.17 13.57 3.44
N VAL A 42 1.31 14.24 3.56
CA VAL A 42 2.16 14.26 4.76
C VAL A 42 2.34 15.72 5.17
N GLY A 43 1.70 16.11 6.29
CA GLY A 43 1.64 17.51 6.71
C GLY A 43 0.97 18.39 5.66
N LYS A 44 1.75 19.28 5.03
CA LYS A 44 1.29 20.20 3.97
C LYS A 44 1.61 19.72 2.56
N PHE A 45 2.38 18.65 2.42
CA PHE A 45 2.88 18.16 1.14
C PHE A 45 2.12 16.92 0.67
N TYR A 46 2.19 16.67 -0.63
CA TYR A 46 1.66 15.47 -1.27
C TYR A 46 2.81 14.75 -1.97
N PHE A 47 2.98 13.48 -1.64
CA PHE A 47 3.98 12.61 -2.24
C PHE A 47 3.29 11.52 -3.06
N PRO A 48 3.68 11.29 -4.31
CA PRO A 48 3.22 10.10 -5.04
C PRO A 48 3.82 8.86 -4.39
N ALA A 49 3.00 7.82 -4.23
CA ALA A 49 3.42 6.54 -3.69
C ALA A 49 2.68 5.40 -4.36
N ASP A 50 3.40 4.30 -4.58
CA ASP A 50 2.79 3.06 -5.03
C ASP A 50 2.44 2.19 -3.82
N PHE A 51 1.27 1.55 -3.87
CA PHE A 51 0.81 0.65 -2.82
C PHE A 51 0.56 -0.74 -3.34
N VAL A 52 1.19 -1.71 -2.71
CA VAL A 52 0.82 -3.12 -2.87
C VAL A 52 -0.50 -3.36 -2.16
N ILE A 53 -1.48 -3.91 -2.88
CA ILE A 53 -2.79 -4.25 -2.34
C ILE A 53 -2.82 -5.73 -1.98
N LEU A 54 -3.17 -6.03 -0.74
CA LEU A 54 -3.26 -7.39 -0.22
C LEU A 54 -4.66 -7.62 0.37
N ASP A 55 -5.17 -8.84 0.23
CA ASP A 55 -6.41 -9.26 0.84
C ASP A 55 -6.15 -9.71 2.29
N PHE A 56 -6.23 -8.76 3.22
CA PHE A 56 -6.06 -9.02 4.65
C PHE A 56 -7.05 -8.20 5.48
N VAL A 57 -7.30 -8.67 6.70
CA VAL A 57 -8.09 -7.94 7.68
C VAL A 57 -7.30 -6.72 8.14
N ALA A 58 -7.81 -5.53 7.83
CA ALA A 58 -7.18 -4.28 8.24
C ALA A 58 -7.20 -4.16 9.77
N ASP A 59 -6.02 -4.06 10.41
CA ASP A 59 -5.95 -3.64 11.81
C ASP A 59 -6.33 -2.15 11.89
N PRO A 60 -7.38 -1.77 12.62
CA PRO A 60 -7.80 -0.37 12.73
C PRO A 60 -6.73 0.53 13.36
N ARG A 61 -5.78 -0.04 14.12
CA ARG A 61 -4.67 0.70 14.75
C ARG A 61 -3.52 0.97 13.77
N VAL A 62 -3.30 0.06 12.82
CA VAL A 62 -2.24 0.18 11.80
C VAL A 62 -2.83 -0.12 10.43
N PRO A 63 -3.61 0.83 9.86
CA PRO A 63 -4.31 0.60 8.61
C PRO A 63 -3.39 0.50 7.39
N LEU A 64 -2.19 1.10 7.45
CA LEU A 64 -1.25 1.23 6.34
C LEU A 64 0.18 1.04 6.83
N ILE A 65 0.99 0.35 6.02
CA ILE A 65 2.44 0.22 6.22
C ILE A 65 3.12 1.06 5.14
N LEU A 66 3.93 2.03 5.56
CA LEU A 66 4.77 2.83 4.67
C LEU A 66 6.15 2.18 4.59
N GLY A 67 6.49 1.69 3.40
CA GLY A 67 7.78 1.05 3.17
C GLY A 67 8.93 2.05 3.18
N ARG A 68 10.16 1.51 3.31
CA ARG A 68 11.40 2.29 3.22
C ARG A 68 11.51 3.18 1.96
N PRO A 69 11.09 2.74 0.75
CA PRO A 69 11.14 3.61 -0.42
C PRO A 69 10.38 4.93 -0.21
N PHE A 70 9.15 4.86 0.30
CA PHE A 70 8.36 6.06 0.60
C PHE A 70 9.02 6.93 1.67
N LEU A 71 9.50 6.32 2.76
CA LEU A 71 10.17 7.05 3.85
C LEU A 71 11.46 7.75 3.37
N SER A 72 12.18 7.15 2.42
CA SER A 72 13.36 7.76 1.82
C SER A 72 13.01 8.96 0.93
N THR A 73 11.87 8.94 0.25
CA THR A 73 11.42 10.06 -0.61
C THR A 73 10.79 11.19 0.19
N ALA A 74 10.03 10.86 1.23
CA ALA A 74 9.34 11.83 2.07
C ALA A 74 10.23 12.42 3.18
N HIS A 75 11.53 12.08 3.20
CA HIS A 75 12.51 12.67 4.10
C HIS A 75 12.73 14.14 3.72
N THR A 76 11.91 15.02 4.32
CA THR A 76 11.98 16.48 4.16
C THR A 76 12.52 17.11 5.44
#